data_AF-A0A2H6N027-F1
#
_entry.id   AF-A0A2H6N027-F1
#
_cell.length_a   1.000
_cell.length_b   1.000
_cell.length_c   1.000
_cell.angle_alpha   90.00
_cell.angle_beta   90.00
_cell.angle_gamma   90.00
#
_symmetry.space_group_name_H-M   'P 1'
#
loop_
_entity.id
_entity.type
_entity.pdbx_description
1 polymer ?
#
loop_
_entity_poly.entity_id
_entity_poly.type
_entity_poly.pdbx_seq_one_letter_code
_entity_poly.pdbx_strand_id
1 'polypeptide(L)'
;GINAQRHLVLQEGGVIVLLFSHGAVASCAEWLGWKQNVPRSTFKPESTFLASLNCVLPDFLAGEARATYIVGCFEELLPVNQIPDLFRSVPVYPLPSRLFSFLLDLAGPRVGHKQRNSLKRHAECIHKILEQAAHECQQKYPS
;
A
#
# COMPACT_ATOMS: atom_id res chain seq x y z
N GLY A 1 7.43 17.97 -4.78
CA GLY A 1 6.13 17.65 -4.17
C GLY A 1 5.64 16.31 -4.68
N ILE A 2 4.72 15.64 -3.97
CA ILE A 2 4.29 14.27 -4.31
C ILE A 2 3.74 14.13 -5.73
N ASN A 3 3.07 15.15 -6.27
CA ASN A 3 2.61 15.17 -7.66
C ASN A 3 3.76 15.14 -8.69
N ALA A 4 4.87 15.83 -8.42
CA ALA A 4 6.02 15.81 -9.31
C ALA A 4 6.71 14.44 -9.30
N GLN A 5 6.87 13.83 -8.11
CA GLN A 5 7.45 12.49 -7.99
C GLN A 5 6.55 11.43 -8.64
N ARG A 6 5.24 11.52 -8.43
CA ARG A 6 4.24 10.65 -9.06
C ARG A 6 4.31 10.76 -10.59
N HIS A 7 4.37 11.97 -11.13
CA HIS A 7 4.45 12.16 -12.57
C HIS A 7 5.71 11.52 -13.16
N LEU A 8 6.86 11.66 -12.51
CA LEU A 8 8.11 11.01 -12.95
C LEU A 8 8.01 9.47 -12.93
N VAL A 9 7.51 8.90 -11.83
CA VAL A 9 7.32 7.44 -11.72
C VAL A 9 6.39 6.92 -12.80
N LEU A 10 5.29 7.62 -13.09
CA LEU A 10 4.34 7.21 -14.12
C LEU A 10 4.93 7.33 -15.54
N GLN A 11 5.72 8.36 -15.82
CA GLN A 11 6.40 8.55 -17.12
C GLN A 11 7.45 7.46 -17.39
N GLU A 12 8.10 6.95 -16.35
CA GLU A 12 9.11 5.89 -16.46
C GLU A 12 8.49 4.47 -16.41
N GLY A 13 7.17 4.35 -16.30
CA GLY A 13 6.48 3.06 -16.16
C GLY A 13 6.75 2.37 -14.82
N GLY A 14 7.06 3.14 -13.79
CA GLY A 14 7.28 2.66 -12.43
C GLY A 14 5.97 2.32 -11.71
N VAL A 15 6.12 1.58 -10.60
CA VAL A 15 5.02 1.12 -9.76
C VAL A 15 4.92 1.96 -8.49
N ILE A 16 3.72 2.37 -8.14
CA ILE A 16 3.40 3.08 -6.90
C ILE A 16 2.84 2.06 -5.89
N VAL A 17 3.45 1.99 -4.72
CA VAL A 17 3.00 1.14 -3.62
C VAL A 17 2.17 1.94 -2.63
N LEU A 18 0.93 1.52 -2.40
CA LEU A 18 0.11 2.01 -1.30
C LEU A 18 0.20 1.03 -0.12
N LEU A 19 0.91 1.41 0.93
CA LEU A 19 1.05 0.59 2.13
C LEU A 19 -0.04 0.98 3.16
N PHE A 20 -0.97 0.06 3.42
CA PHE A 20 -2.06 0.27 4.38
C PHE A 20 -1.70 -0.24 5.77
N SER A 21 -2.05 0.59 6.75
CA SER A 21 -2.10 0.28 8.19
C SER A 21 -3.50 0.63 8.72
N HIS A 22 -3.82 0.25 9.96
CA HIS A 22 -5.08 0.68 10.61
C HIS A 22 -5.27 2.20 10.57
N GLY A 23 -4.20 2.98 10.79
CA GLY A 23 -4.25 4.44 10.70
C GLY A 23 -4.61 4.93 9.28
N ALA A 24 -4.01 4.32 8.25
CA ALA A 24 -4.32 4.64 6.86
C ALA A 24 -5.78 4.33 6.51
N VAL A 25 -6.32 3.19 6.97
CA VAL A 25 -7.73 2.83 6.79
C VAL A 25 -8.65 3.82 7.50
N ALA A 26 -8.37 4.16 8.75
CA ALA A 26 -9.17 5.13 9.51
C ALA A 26 -9.21 6.50 8.82
N SER A 27 -8.04 7.02 8.41
CA SER A 27 -7.95 8.27 7.65
C SER A 27 -8.67 8.20 6.30
N CYS A 28 -8.60 7.07 5.58
CA CYS A 28 -9.34 6.89 4.33
C CYS A 28 -10.85 6.88 4.55
N ALA A 29 -11.34 6.17 5.58
CA ALA A 29 -12.76 6.08 5.88
C ALA A 29 -13.36 7.44 6.28
N GLU A 30 -12.59 8.25 7.01
CA GLU A 30 -12.96 9.63 7.33
C GLU A 30 -12.98 10.52 6.08
N TRP A 31 -11.98 10.40 5.20
CA TRP A 31 -11.88 11.19 3.97
C TRP A 31 -12.97 10.86 2.95
N LEU A 32 -13.26 9.57 2.75
CA LEU A 32 -14.27 9.09 1.79
C LEU A 32 -15.72 9.28 2.31
N GLY A 33 -15.89 9.82 3.53
CA GLY A 33 -17.21 10.04 4.13
C GLY A 33 -17.91 8.75 4.56
N TRP A 34 -17.19 7.63 4.69
CA TRP A 34 -17.76 6.32 5.03
C TRP A 34 -18.13 6.18 6.53
N LYS A 35 -17.72 7.12 7.37
CA LYS A 35 -18.30 7.31 8.72
C LYS A 35 -19.07 8.64 8.77
N GLN A 36 -20.40 8.57 8.59
CA GLN A 36 -21.27 9.76 8.60
C GLN A 36 -21.47 10.42 9.98
N ASN A 37 -20.84 9.94 11.06
CA ASN A 37 -21.14 10.38 12.44
C ASN A 37 -19.92 10.85 13.26
N VAL A 38 -18.77 11.13 12.66
CA VAL A 38 -17.65 11.74 13.40
C VAL A 38 -17.69 13.26 13.17
N PRO A 39 -17.78 14.09 14.23
CA PRO A 39 -17.70 15.54 14.06
C PRO A 39 -16.43 15.89 13.29
N ARG A 40 -16.54 16.68 12.22
CA ARG A 40 -15.43 17.15 11.35
C ARG A 40 -14.34 17.98 12.08
N SER A 41 -14.33 17.99 13.41
CA SER A 41 -13.55 18.89 14.27
C SER A 41 -12.11 18.45 14.54
N THR A 42 -11.69 17.24 14.14
CA THR A 42 -10.29 16.77 14.27
C THR A 42 -9.61 16.60 12.91
N PHE A 43 -10.22 17.12 11.84
CA PHE A 43 -9.64 17.08 10.52
C PHE A 43 -8.38 17.95 10.50
N LYS A 44 -7.19 17.33 10.59
CA LYS A 44 -5.92 17.99 10.26
C LYS A 44 -5.77 17.86 8.74
N PRO A 45 -6.10 18.90 7.95
CA PRO A 45 -6.09 18.82 6.49
C PRO A 45 -4.67 18.64 5.93
N GLU A 46 -3.66 18.77 6.79
CA GLU A 46 -2.23 18.76 6.48
C GLU A 46 -1.52 17.44 6.77
N SER A 47 -2.24 16.32 6.92
CA SER A 47 -1.51 15.04 6.96
C SER A 47 -0.96 14.76 5.56
N THR A 48 0.35 14.53 5.46
CA THR A 48 1.01 14.15 4.19
C THR A 48 0.31 12.96 3.55
N PHE A 49 -0.27 12.07 4.36
CA PHE A 49 -1.09 10.94 3.90
C PHE A 49 -2.34 11.38 3.14
N LEU A 50 -3.15 12.31 3.67
CA LEU A 50 -4.36 12.80 2.99
C LEU A 50 -4.03 13.56 1.71
N ALA A 51 -2.97 14.37 1.74
CA ALA A 51 -2.46 15.03 0.53
C ALA A 51 -2.01 14.00 -0.53
N SER A 52 -1.38 12.90 -0.10
CA SER A 52 -1.01 11.78 -0.98
C SER A 52 -2.24 11.10 -1.55
N LEU A 53 -3.26 10.86 -0.72
CA LEU A 53 -4.51 10.22 -1.10
C LEU A 53 -5.23 11.00 -2.21
N ASN A 54 -5.29 12.32 -2.08
CA ASN A 54 -5.87 13.20 -3.09
C ASN A 54 -5.18 13.13 -4.46
N CYS A 55 -3.89 12.82 -4.47
CA CYS A 55 -3.14 12.71 -5.72
C CYS A 55 -3.38 11.37 -6.42
N VAL A 56 -3.78 10.33 -5.69
CA VAL A 56 -3.95 8.97 -6.25
C VAL A 56 -5.42 8.63 -6.53
N LEU A 57 -6.36 9.18 -5.75
CA LEU A 57 -7.79 8.90 -5.89
C LEU A 57 -8.35 9.04 -7.32
N PRO A 58 -7.99 10.07 -8.10
CA PRO A 58 -8.49 10.21 -9.46
C PRO A 58 -8.21 8.98 -10.35
N ASP A 59 -7.05 8.34 -10.19
CA ASP A 59 -6.67 7.17 -10.99
C ASP A 59 -7.51 5.94 -10.61
N PHE A 60 -7.84 5.79 -9.33
CA PHE A 60 -8.72 4.70 -8.86
C PHE A 60 -10.16 4.92 -9.31
N LEU A 61 -10.65 6.17 -9.28
CA LEU A 61 -11.99 6.52 -9.73
C LEU A 61 -12.13 6.42 -11.26
N ALA A 62 -11.06 6.70 -12.00
CA ALA A 62 -11.01 6.57 -13.46
C ALA A 62 -10.76 5.12 -13.93
N GLY A 63 -10.38 4.21 -13.03
CA GLY A 63 -10.05 2.81 -13.38
C GLY A 63 -8.63 2.60 -13.95
N GLU A 64 -7.83 3.66 -14.01
CA GLU A 64 -6.46 3.66 -14.56
C GLU A 64 -5.42 3.12 -13.57
N ALA A 65 -5.77 3.02 -12.29
CA ALA A 65 -4.83 2.63 -11.24
C ALA A 65 -4.23 1.22 -11.43
N ARG A 66 -4.92 0.31 -12.12
CA ARG A 66 -4.47 -1.08 -12.26
C ARG A 66 -3.14 -1.23 -13.03
N ALA A 67 -2.78 -0.24 -13.86
CA ALA A 67 -1.55 -0.28 -14.63
C ALA A 67 -0.30 0.06 -13.80
N THR A 68 -0.45 0.80 -12.69
CA THR A 68 0.69 1.46 -12.03
C THR A 68 0.65 1.36 -10.50
N TYR A 69 -0.43 0.88 -9.90
CA TYR A 69 -0.57 0.80 -8.44
C TYR A 69 -0.63 -0.64 -7.96
N ILE A 70 0.03 -0.89 -6.83
CA ILE A 70 -0.17 -2.09 -6.02
C ILE A 70 -0.38 -1.70 -4.56
N VAL A 71 -1.13 -2.53 -3.83
CA VAL A 71 -1.40 -2.32 -2.41
C VAL A 71 -0.65 -3.36 -1.60
N GLY A 72 -0.05 -2.93 -0.50
CA GLY A 72 0.54 -3.80 0.52
C GLY A 72 -0.12 -3.57 1.88
N CYS A 73 -0.21 -4.62 2.70
CA CYS A 73 -0.53 -4.51 4.12
C CYS A 73 0.22 -5.59 4.90
N PHE A 74 0.52 -5.35 6.17
CA PHE A 74 1.05 -6.39 7.06
C PHE A 74 -0.12 -7.21 7.59
N GLU A 75 -0.20 -8.48 7.22
CA GLU A 75 -1.40 -9.30 7.43
C GLU A 75 -1.67 -9.60 8.91
N GLU A 76 -0.62 -9.59 9.73
CA GLU A 76 -0.70 -9.68 11.19
C GLU A 76 -1.25 -8.40 11.83
N LEU A 77 -1.04 -7.24 11.19
CA LEU A 77 -1.44 -5.92 11.73
C LEU A 77 -2.73 -5.39 11.10
N LEU A 78 -3.10 -5.83 9.91
CA LEU A 78 -4.26 -5.35 9.17
C LEU A 78 -4.80 -6.45 8.26
N PRO A 79 -5.98 -7.00 8.56
CA PRO A 79 -6.68 -7.90 7.65
C PRO A 79 -7.00 -7.21 6.31
N VAL A 80 -6.73 -7.90 5.20
CA VAL A 80 -6.95 -7.37 3.83
C VAL A 80 -8.38 -6.87 3.59
N ASN A 81 -9.37 -7.51 4.22
CA ASN A 81 -10.78 -7.13 4.09
C ASN A 81 -11.13 -5.78 4.74
N GLN A 82 -10.25 -5.21 5.58
CA GLN A 82 -10.41 -3.88 6.13
C GLN A 82 -9.91 -2.78 5.18
N ILE A 83 -9.22 -3.14 4.10
CA ILE A 83 -8.80 -2.18 3.07
C ILE A 83 -10.04 -1.73 2.28
N PRO A 84 -10.24 -0.41 2.08
CA PRO A 84 -11.32 0.12 1.26
C PRO A 84 -11.45 -0.55 -0.11
N ASP A 85 -12.69 -0.90 -0.49
CA ASP A 85 -13.01 -1.59 -1.76
C ASP A 85 -12.40 -0.89 -2.98
N LEU A 86 -12.41 0.44 -2.98
CA LEU A 86 -11.81 1.27 -4.02
C LEU A 86 -10.35 0.87 -4.29
N PHE A 87 -9.56 0.66 -3.24
CA PHE A 87 -8.14 0.29 -3.34
C PHE A 87 -7.93 -1.22 -3.54
N ARG A 88 -8.97 -2.04 -3.35
CA ARG A 88 -8.93 -3.48 -3.67
C ARG A 88 -9.17 -3.77 -5.16
N SER A 89 -9.34 -2.73 -5.99
CA SER A 89 -9.45 -2.83 -7.45
C SER A 89 -8.11 -3.11 -8.17
N VAL A 90 -6.99 -2.95 -7.45
CA VAL A 90 -5.62 -3.26 -7.91
C VAL A 90 -5.05 -4.46 -7.13
N PRO A 91 -3.93 -5.08 -7.55
CA PRO A 91 -3.32 -6.17 -6.81
C PRO A 91 -3.03 -5.81 -5.34
N VAL A 92 -3.48 -6.67 -4.41
CA VAL A 92 -3.26 -6.52 -2.97
C VAL A 92 -2.36 -7.63 -2.46
N TYR A 93 -1.31 -7.24 -1.75
CA TYR A 93 -0.28 -8.11 -1.21
C TYR A 93 -0.30 -8.10 0.32
N PRO A 94 -0.88 -9.12 0.97
CA PRO A 94 -0.62 -9.36 2.38
C PRO A 94 0.84 -9.75 2.56
N LEU A 95 1.53 -9.04 3.43
CA LEU A 95 2.94 -9.23 3.77
C LEU A 95 3.03 -9.79 5.19
N PRO A 96 3.94 -10.75 5.44
CA PRO A 96 4.99 -11.21 4.52
C PRO A 96 4.60 -12.38 3.60
N SER A 97 3.44 -13.04 3.77
CA SER A 97 3.09 -14.26 3.01
C SER A 97 3.19 -14.14 1.48
N ARG A 98 2.91 -12.96 0.91
CA ARG A 98 2.95 -12.71 -0.54
C ARG A 98 4.14 -11.86 -0.99
N LEU A 99 5.17 -11.74 -0.17
CA LEU A 99 6.32 -10.88 -0.41
C LEU A 99 7.04 -11.14 -1.74
N PHE A 100 7.21 -12.41 -2.13
CA PHE A 100 7.85 -12.71 -3.41
C PHE A 100 7.03 -12.20 -4.60
N SER A 101 5.71 -12.38 -4.59
CA SER A 101 4.82 -11.85 -5.63
C SER A 101 4.82 -10.33 -5.64
N PHE A 102 4.81 -9.69 -4.46
CA PHE A 102 4.94 -8.24 -4.32
C PHE A 102 6.23 -7.72 -4.98
N LEU A 103 7.38 -8.36 -4.69
CA LEU A 103 8.66 -7.97 -5.27
C LEU A 103 8.76 -8.21 -6.78
N LEU A 104 8.10 -9.24 -7.29
CA LEU A 104 8.03 -9.49 -8.73
C LEU A 104 7.25 -8.40 -9.47
N ASP A 105 6.07 -8.04 -8.95
CA ASP A 105 5.26 -6.96 -9.53
C ASP A 105 5.98 -5.62 -9.44
N LEU A 106 6.64 -5.34 -8.30
CA LEU A 106 7.44 -4.13 -8.11
C LEU A 106 8.61 -4.05 -9.10
N ALA A 107 9.23 -5.18 -9.42
CA ALA A 107 10.33 -5.25 -10.39
C ALA A 107 9.85 -5.17 -11.85
N GLY A 108 8.55 -5.30 -12.09
CA GLY A 108 7.91 -5.07 -13.38
C GLY A 108 8.03 -6.22 -14.40
N PRO A 109 7.46 -6.06 -15.60
CA PRO A 109 7.30 -7.14 -16.58
C PRO A 109 8.62 -7.59 -17.25
N ARG A 110 9.72 -6.86 -17.05
CA ARG A 110 11.01 -7.12 -17.70
C ARG A 110 11.98 -7.98 -16.88
N VAL A 111 11.50 -8.60 -15.80
CA VAL A 111 12.33 -9.42 -14.90
C VAL A 111 12.79 -10.71 -15.58
N GLY A 112 14.11 -10.82 -15.81
CA GLY A 112 14.73 -12.03 -16.33
C GLY A 112 14.87 -13.14 -15.27
N HIS A 113 15.15 -14.38 -15.71
CA HIS A 113 15.27 -15.56 -14.84
C HIS A 113 16.31 -15.40 -13.70
N LYS A 114 17.48 -14.80 -14.01
CA LYS A 114 18.52 -14.55 -13.00
C LYS A 114 18.04 -13.59 -11.91
N GLN A 115 17.33 -12.52 -12.30
CA GLN A 115 16.79 -11.53 -11.38
C GLN A 115 15.66 -12.13 -10.55
N ARG A 116 14.78 -12.96 -11.14
CA ARG A 116 13.74 -13.70 -10.42
C ARG A 116 14.31 -14.58 -9.31
N ASN A 117 15.39 -15.32 -9.57
CA ASN A 117 16.05 -16.14 -8.56
C ASN A 117 16.68 -15.29 -7.45
N SER A 118 17.25 -14.14 -7.79
CA SER A 118 17.74 -13.18 -6.80
C SER A 118 16.60 -12.66 -5.93
N LEU A 119 15.47 -12.24 -6.53
CA LEU A 119 14.29 -11.76 -5.81
C LEU A 119 13.72 -12.82 -4.87
N LYS A 120 13.74 -14.11 -5.27
CA LYS A 120 13.31 -15.20 -4.39
C LYS A 120 14.16 -15.28 -3.12
N ARG A 121 15.48 -15.23 -3.24
CA ARG A 121 16.39 -15.24 -2.08
C ARG A 121 16.22 -14.00 -1.20
N HIS A 122 16.03 -12.83 -1.83
CA HIS A 122 15.75 -11.59 -1.09
C HIS A 122 14.43 -11.68 -0.35
N ALA A 123 13.38 -12.23 -0.98
CA ALA A 123 12.09 -12.44 -0.34
C ALA A 123 12.24 -13.32 0.90
N GLU A 124 12.96 -14.44 0.82
CA GLU A 124 13.21 -15.33 1.97
C GLU A 124 13.93 -14.61 3.13
N CYS A 125 14.90 -13.73 2.82
CA CYS A 125 15.62 -12.94 3.83
C CYS A 125 14.72 -11.87 4.47
N ILE A 126 14.05 -11.07 3.63
CA ILE A 126 13.19 -9.96 4.06
C ILE A 126 11.97 -10.50 4.81
N HIS A 127 11.42 -11.66 4.42
CA HIS A 127 10.29 -12.30 5.08
C HIS A 127 10.50 -12.41 6.57
N LYS A 128 11.63 -13.00 6.99
CA LYS A 128 11.94 -13.20 8.42
C LYS A 128 12.05 -11.90 9.20
N ILE A 129 12.64 -10.86 8.56
CA ILE A 129 12.78 -9.54 9.17
C ILE A 129 11.41 -8.89 9.34
N LEU A 130 10.55 -8.98 8.33
CA LEU A 130 9.20 -8.42 8.36
C LEU A 130 8.31 -9.15 9.36
N GLU A 131 8.37 -10.49 9.45
CA GLU A 131 7.64 -11.26 10.48
C GLU A 131 8.02 -10.79 11.88
N GLN A 132 9.33 -10.67 12.15
CA GLN A 132 9.81 -10.24 13.45
C GLN A 132 9.35 -8.80 13.77
N ALA A 133 9.49 -7.88 12.83
CA ALA A 133 9.05 -6.50 13.01
C ALA A 133 7.53 -6.38 13.20
N ALA A 134 6.73 -7.15 12.45
CA ALA A 134 5.28 -7.19 12.60
C ALA A 134 4.88 -7.72 13.99
N HIS A 135 5.55 -8.77 14.46
CA HIS A 135 5.31 -9.33 15.78
C HIS A 135 5.67 -8.35 16.90
N GLU A 136 6.80 -7.65 16.80
CA GLU A 136 7.19 -6.59 17.74
C GLU A 136 6.19 -5.43 17.76
N CYS A 137 5.68 -5.03 16.59
CA CYS A 137 4.64 -4.01 16.50
C CYS A 137 3.33 -4.44 17.18
N GLN A 138 2.90 -5.69 17.00
CA GLN A 138 1.72 -6.22 17.69
C GLN A 138 1.87 -6.19 19.21
N GLN A 139 3.04 -6.57 19.74
CA GLN A 139 3.29 -6.58 21.17
C GLN A 139 3.29 -5.16 21.77
N LYS A 140 3.81 -4.18 21.01
CA LYS A 140 3.92 -2.79 21.47
C LYS A 140 2.59 -2.02 21.40
N TYR A 141 1.70 -2.42 20.50
CA TYR A 141 0.40 -1.79 20.28
C TYR A 141 -0.68 -2.87 20.16
N PRO A 142 -1.07 -3.53 21.27
CA PRO A 142 -2.14 -4.52 21.25
C PRO A 142 -3.45 -3.86 20.79
N SER A 143 -4.13 -4.53 19.85
CA SER A 143 -5.39 -4.10 19.25
C SER A 143 -6.55 -4.11 20.25
#